data_AF-A0AAV3R1A6-F1
#
_entry.id   AF-A0AAV3R1A6-F1
#
_cell.length_a   1.000
_cell.length_b   1.000
_cell.length_c   1.000
_cell.angle_alpha   90.00
_cell.angle_beta   90.00
_cell.angle_gamma   90.00
#
_symmetry.space_group_name_H-M   'P 1'
#
loop_
_entity.id
_entity.type
_entity.pdbx_description
1 polymer ?
#
loop_
_entity_poly.entity_id
_entity_poly.type
_entity_poly.pdbx_seq_one_letter_code
_entity_poly.pdbx_strand_id
1 'polypeptide(L)'
;MKLHYAFLTIFSLFLLLATTKSQDFPVGSCGDQAGGALCAEGFCCSKWGWCGNTSAYCDAENCQSQCPPPPSPPPPPQGELPCGVQHGGATCPPTMCCTIMGYCANSRGPLCSRDLCQSNCGPAQCGVDARGAPCVNRIHCCTIGGSCAVYTSPICMPPFCQSQCYFGQKESARISMLKAIG
;
A
#
# COMPACT_ATOMS: atom_id res chain seq x y z
N MET A 1 35.90 26.37 -66.70
CA MET A 1 35.99 25.97 -65.27
C MET A 1 35.10 26.82 -64.36
N LYS A 2 35.00 28.14 -64.54
CA LYS A 2 34.18 29.04 -63.70
C LYS A 2 32.65 28.80 -63.77
N LEU A 3 32.12 28.44 -64.95
CA LEU A 3 30.68 28.16 -65.14
C LEU A 3 30.22 26.85 -64.48
N HIS A 4 31.06 25.82 -64.48
CA HIS A 4 30.79 24.55 -63.78
C HIS A 4 30.78 24.73 -62.26
N TYR A 5 31.66 25.57 -61.71
CA TYR A 5 31.68 25.87 -60.27
C TYR A 5 30.42 26.60 -59.82
N ALA A 6 29.89 27.52 -60.64
CA ALA A 6 28.64 28.23 -60.37
C ALA A 6 27.41 27.28 -60.39
N PHE A 7 27.39 26.29 -61.29
CA PHE A 7 26.32 25.29 -61.31
C PHE A 7 26.34 24.39 -60.07
N LEU A 8 27.54 23.99 -59.61
CA LEU A 8 27.70 23.17 -58.41
C LEU A 8 27.29 23.92 -57.13
N THR A 9 27.61 25.21 -57.01
CA THR A 9 27.19 26.01 -55.85
C THR A 9 25.69 26.26 -55.83
N ILE A 10 25.06 26.50 -56.98
CA ILE A 10 23.60 26.68 -57.08
C ILE A 10 22.87 25.38 -56.75
N PHE A 11 23.34 24.23 -57.27
CA PHE A 11 22.73 22.93 -56.98
C PHE A 11 22.87 22.54 -55.49
N SER A 12 24.02 22.82 -54.89
CA SER A 12 24.26 22.63 -53.46
C SER A 12 23.36 23.52 -52.59
N LEU A 13 23.19 24.80 -52.96
CA LEU A 13 22.29 25.72 -52.27
C LEU A 13 20.82 25.31 -52.40
N PHE A 14 20.42 24.77 -53.56
CA PHE A 14 19.07 24.25 -53.78
C PHE A 14 18.81 22.99 -52.94
N LEU A 15 19.81 22.12 -52.77
CA LEU A 15 19.74 20.96 -51.86
C LEU A 15 19.65 21.39 -50.38
N LEU A 16 20.36 22.45 -49.98
CA LEU A 16 20.27 23.04 -48.63
C LEU A 16 18.91 23.69 -48.35
N LEU A 17 18.25 24.27 -49.35
CA LEU A 17 16.92 24.87 -49.22
C LEU A 17 15.79 23.82 -49.26
N ALA A 18 16.03 22.64 -49.84
CA ALA A 18 15.04 21.56 -49.93
C ALA A 18 14.86 20.78 -48.61
N THR A 19 15.80 20.87 -47.66
CA THR A 19 15.75 20.13 -46.39
C THR A 19 15.02 20.88 -45.27
N THR A 20 14.69 22.16 -45.43
CA THR A 20 13.93 22.92 -44.44
C THR A 20 12.42 22.77 -44.67
N LYS A 21 11.89 21.55 -44.50
CA LYS A 21 10.46 21.36 -44.25
C LYS A 21 10.24 21.64 -42.77
N SER A 22 9.66 22.79 -42.41
CA SER A 22 9.14 22.98 -41.05
C SER A 22 8.16 21.83 -40.80
N GLN A 23 8.43 21.00 -39.80
CA GLN A 23 7.46 19.99 -39.37
C GLN A 23 6.37 20.71 -38.57
N ASP A 24 5.48 21.40 -39.27
CA ASP A 24 4.26 21.94 -38.70
C ASP A 24 3.31 20.76 -38.47
N PHE A 25 3.37 20.18 -37.27
CA PHE A 25 2.40 19.18 -36.87
C PHE A 25 1.05 19.85 -36.55
N PRO A 26 -0.09 19.23 -36.90
CA PRO A 26 -1.40 19.76 -36.56
C PRO A 26 -1.55 20.02 -35.07
N VAL A 27 -2.23 21.11 -34.68
CA VAL A 27 -2.50 21.40 -33.26
C VAL A 27 -3.23 20.22 -32.61
N GLY A 28 -2.69 19.69 -31.52
CA GLY A 28 -3.22 18.51 -30.82
C GLY A 28 -2.64 17.17 -31.27
N SER A 29 -1.60 17.17 -32.12
CA SER A 29 -0.83 15.98 -32.46
C SER A 29 0.15 15.59 -31.35
N CYS A 30 0.40 14.29 -31.20
CA CYS A 30 1.28 13.72 -30.17
C CYS A 30 1.98 12.45 -30.67
N GLY A 31 2.89 11.90 -29.85
CA GLY A 31 3.52 10.61 -30.12
C GLY A 31 4.49 10.66 -31.30
N ASP A 32 4.77 9.51 -31.90
CA ASP A 32 5.75 9.38 -32.98
C ASP A 32 5.41 10.25 -34.19
N GLN A 33 4.11 10.48 -34.44
CA GLN A 33 3.60 11.32 -35.51
C GLN A 33 3.89 12.81 -35.30
N ALA A 34 4.27 13.21 -34.08
CA ALA A 34 4.58 14.59 -33.70
C ALA A 34 5.96 14.71 -33.04
N GLY A 35 6.91 13.84 -33.40
CA GLY A 35 8.27 13.88 -32.87
C GLY A 35 8.37 13.62 -31.37
N GLY A 36 7.45 12.84 -30.80
CA GLY A 36 7.38 12.52 -29.38
C GLY A 36 6.65 13.56 -28.53
N ALA A 37 5.92 14.51 -29.15
CA ALA A 37 5.14 15.49 -28.41
C ALA A 37 4.11 14.83 -27.47
N LEU A 38 3.95 15.42 -26.28
CA LEU A 38 2.99 14.97 -25.28
C LEU A 38 1.70 15.78 -25.35
N CYS A 39 0.59 15.14 -24.99
CA CYS A 39 -0.68 15.82 -24.76
C CYS A 39 -0.68 16.62 -23.46
N ALA A 40 -1.64 17.54 -23.32
CA ALA A 40 -1.90 18.23 -22.06
C ALA A 40 -2.32 17.24 -20.95
N GLU A 41 -2.17 17.65 -19.69
CA GLU A 41 -2.53 16.83 -18.55
C GLU A 41 -3.99 16.34 -18.64
N GLY A 42 -4.18 15.04 -18.35
CA GLY A 42 -5.49 14.40 -18.42
C GLY A 42 -5.91 13.93 -19.82
N PHE A 43 -5.03 14.06 -20.83
CA PHE A 43 -5.25 13.53 -22.18
C PHE A 43 -4.25 12.44 -22.53
N CYS A 44 -4.73 11.40 -23.21
CA CYS A 44 -3.92 10.31 -23.73
C CYS A 44 -3.54 10.59 -25.18
N CYS A 45 -2.36 10.11 -25.57
CA CYS A 45 -1.97 10.10 -26.96
C CYS A 45 -2.44 8.81 -27.64
N SER A 46 -3.38 8.90 -28.57
CA SER A 46 -3.83 7.73 -29.33
C SER A 46 -2.71 7.16 -30.21
N LYS A 47 -2.82 5.89 -30.63
CA LYS A 47 -1.90 5.25 -31.60
C LYS A 47 -1.77 5.96 -32.94
N TRP A 48 -2.72 6.85 -33.24
CA TRP A 48 -2.77 7.66 -34.45
C TRP A 48 -2.13 9.04 -34.28
N GLY A 49 -1.59 9.34 -33.09
CA GLY A 49 -0.87 10.58 -32.81
C GLY A 49 -1.78 11.77 -32.53
N TRP A 50 -2.92 11.54 -31.90
CA TRP A 50 -3.88 12.59 -31.51
C TRP A 50 -4.19 12.55 -30.03
N CYS A 51 -4.39 13.72 -29.44
CA CYS A 51 -4.77 13.88 -28.04
C CYS A 51 -6.28 13.75 -27.83
N GLY A 52 -6.68 12.98 -26.82
CA GLY A 52 -8.08 12.80 -26.41
C GLY A 52 -8.18 12.10 -25.06
N ASN A 53 -9.37 12.04 -24.47
CA ASN A 53 -9.60 11.46 -23.14
C ASN A 53 -10.67 10.34 -23.13
N THR A 54 -11.07 9.86 -24.29
CA THR A 54 -12.00 8.72 -24.43
C THR A 54 -11.23 7.42 -24.63
N SER A 55 -11.92 6.29 -24.55
CA SER A 55 -11.35 4.95 -24.81
C SER A 55 -10.59 4.85 -26.14
N ALA A 56 -11.08 5.53 -27.19
CA ALA A 56 -10.41 5.58 -28.49
C ALA A 56 -8.97 6.13 -28.45
N TYR A 57 -8.64 6.90 -27.41
CA TYR A 57 -7.32 7.50 -27.19
C TYR A 57 -6.56 6.85 -26.04
N CYS A 58 -7.30 6.41 -25.01
CA CYS A 58 -6.76 5.98 -23.72
C CYS A 58 -6.76 4.46 -23.52
N ASP A 59 -7.43 3.67 -24.36
CA ASP A 59 -7.37 2.21 -24.19
C ASP A 59 -5.92 1.73 -24.32
N ALA A 60 -5.54 0.75 -23.50
CA ALA A 60 -4.16 0.25 -23.44
C ALA A 60 -3.64 -0.23 -24.81
N GLU A 61 -4.53 -0.76 -25.67
CA GLU A 61 -4.20 -1.19 -27.03
C GLU A 61 -4.13 -0.04 -28.05
N ASN A 62 -4.67 1.13 -27.71
CA ASN A 62 -4.84 2.27 -28.61
C ASN A 62 -4.10 3.53 -28.14
N CYS A 63 -3.21 3.42 -27.15
CA CYS A 63 -2.51 4.55 -26.54
C CYS A 63 -0.98 4.42 -26.65
N GLN A 64 -0.29 5.51 -27.01
CA GLN A 64 1.17 5.62 -27.07
C GLN A 64 1.78 6.18 -25.77
N SER A 65 1.15 7.21 -25.20
CA SER A 65 1.65 7.92 -24.02
C SER A 65 0.52 8.53 -23.19
N GLN A 66 0.79 8.76 -21.91
CA GLN A 66 -0.23 9.20 -20.93
C GLN A 66 -1.43 8.26 -20.82
N CYS A 67 -1.18 6.97 -21.03
CA CYS A 67 -2.19 5.94 -20.93
C CYS A 67 -2.63 5.74 -19.48
N PRO A 68 -3.89 5.32 -19.24
CA PRO A 68 -4.32 4.87 -17.93
C PRO A 68 -3.39 3.78 -17.42
N PRO A 69 -3.16 3.70 -16.10
CA PRO A 69 -2.49 2.56 -15.53
C PRO A 69 -3.26 1.29 -15.91
N PRO A 70 -2.57 0.15 -16.10
CA PRO A 70 -3.26 -1.11 -16.33
C PRO A 70 -4.31 -1.34 -15.24
N PRO A 71 -5.46 -1.95 -15.57
CA PRO A 71 -6.46 -2.26 -14.56
C PRO A 71 -5.77 -3.01 -13.42
N SER A 72 -6.02 -2.55 -12.19
CA SER A 72 -5.51 -3.25 -11.02
C SER A 72 -5.97 -4.71 -11.09
N PRO A 73 -5.09 -5.68 -10.78
CA PRO A 73 -5.50 -7.08 -10.77
C PRO A 73 -6.71 -7.23 -9.84
N PRO A 74 -7.67 -8.11 -10.19
CA PRO A 74 -8.81 -8.35 -9.32
C PRO A 74 -8.30 -8.73 -7.92
N PRO A 75 -8.94 -8.26 -6.84
CA PRO A 75 -8.55 -8.65 -5.50
C PRO A 75 -8.54 -10.18 -5.41
N PRO A 76 -7.51 -10.80 -4.80
CA PRO A 76 -7.46 -12.25 -4.68
C PRO A 76 -8.70 -12.78 -3.94
N PRO A 77 -9.14 -14.02 -4.22
CA PRO A 77 -10.21 -14.66 -3.49
C PRO A 77 -9.98 -14.55 -1.97
N GLN A 78 -11.03 -14.31 -1.20
CA GLN A 78 -10.96 -14.19 0.26
C GLN A 78 -10.34 -15.47 0.86
N GLY A 79 -9.07 -15.40 1.25
CA GLY A 79 -8.31 -16.53 1.82
C GLY A 79 -6.94 -16.81 1.19
N GLU A 80 -6.63 -16.24 0.01
CA GLU A 80 -5.37 -16.51 -0.71
C GLU A 80 -4.35 -15.37 -0.62
N LEU A 81 -4.34 -14.58 0.46
CA LEU A 81 -3.30 -13.57 0.65
C LEU A 81 -2.10 -14.20 1.38
N PRO A 82 -0.98 -14.52 0.71
CA PRO A 82 0.17 -15.16 1.32
C PRO A 82 0.89 -14.23 2.30
N CYS A 83 1.39 -14.80 3.39
CA CYS A 83 2.07 -14.09 4.46
C CYS A 83 3.06 -14.99 5.21
N GLY A 84 3.86 -14.40 6.10
CA GLY A 84 4.68 -15.14 7.04
C GLY A 84 5.94 -15.74 6.41
N VAL A 85 6.59 -16.63 7.17
CA VAL A 85 7.92 -17.16 6.80
C VAL A 85 7.90 -18.01 5.54
N GLN A 86 6.74 -18.58 5.18
CA GLN A 86 6.54 -19.36 3.96
C GLN A 86 6.60 -18.48 2.71
N HIS A 87 6.37 -17.17 2.86
CA HIS A 87 6.25 -16.21 1.78
C HIS A 87 7.15 -15.00 2.00
N GLY A 88 8.41 -15.25 2.39
CA GLY A 88 9.44 -14.22 2.48
C GLY A 88 9.15 -13.13 3.53
N GLY A 89 8.32 -13.42 4.53
CA GLY A 89 7.94 -12.47 5.57
C GLY A 89 6.85 -11.49 5.13
N ALA A 90 6.10 -11.78 4.07
CA ALA A 90 4.96 -10.97 3.65
C ALA A 90 3.97 -10.74 4.83
N THR A 91 3.44 -9.53 4.92
CA THR A 91 2.59 -9.10 6.05
C THR A 91 1.13 -8.98 5.64
N CYS A 92 0.23 -9.21 6.58
CA CYS A 92 -1.20 -9.05 6.37
C CYS A 92 -1.66 -7.60 6.64
N PRO A 93 -2.77 -7.16 6.03
CA PRO A 93 -3.44 -5.92 6.40
C PRO A 93 -3.77 -5.87 7.91
N PRO A 94 -3.90 -4.68 8.52
CA PRO A 94 -4.02 -4.53 9.98
C PRO A 94 -5.21 -5.25 10.64
N THR A 95 -6.25 -5.59 9.87
CA THR A 95 -7.46 -6.29 10.36
C THR A 95 -7.40 -7.81 10.19
N MET A 96 -6.26 -8.34 9.74
CA MET A 96 -6.05 -9.75 9.45
C MET A 96 -4.81 -10.28 10.17
N CYS A 97 -4.88 -11.52 10.64
CA CYS A 97 -3.72 -12.24 11.15
C CYS A 97 -3.04 -13.02 10.03
N CYS A 98 -1.75 -13.30 10.17
CA CYS A 98 -1.08 -14.31 9.38
C CYS A 98 -1.19 -15.68 10.07
N THR A 99 -1.78 -16.67 9.41
CA THR A 99 -1.91 -18.03 9.97
C THR A 99 -0.59 -18.81 9.89
N ILE A 100 -0.44 -19.90 10.64
CA ILE A 100 0.71 -20.83 10.52
C ILE A 100 0.83 -21.47 9.13
N MET A 101 -0.26 -21.46 8.35
CA MET A 101 -0.27 -21.98 6.97
C MET A 101 0.30 -20.97 5.97
N GLY A 102 0.63 -19.75 6.41
CA GLY A 102 1.18 -18.70 5.55
C GLY A 102 0.12 -17.92 4.78
N TYR A 103 -1.10 -17.83 5.29
CA TYR A 103 -2.18 -17.07 4.65
C TYR A 103 -2.87 -16.13 5.64
N CYS A 104 -3.30 -14.97 5.15
CA CYS A 104 -4.03 -14.00 5.95
C CYS A 104 -5.46 -14.45 6.21
N ALA A 105 -5.88 -14.39 7.46
CA ALA A 105 -7.24 -14.70 7.90
C ALA A 105 -7.86 -13.54 8.67
N ASN A 106 -9.19 -13.50 8.74
CA ASN A 106 -9.92 -12.50 9.51
C ASN A 106 -9.54 -12.61 11.00
N SER A 107 -9.10 -11.49 11.60
CA SER A 107 -8.65 -11.39 13.00
C SER A 107 -9.64 -11.89 14.06
N ARG A 108 -10.93 -12.04 13.72
CA ARG A 108 -11.98 -12.58 14.60
C ARG A 108 -12.22 -14.09 14.45
N GLY A 109 -11.57 -14.72 13.48
CA GLY A 109 -11.72 -16.15 13.18
C GLY A 109 -10.82 -17.04 14.04
N PRO A 110 -11.13 -18.35 14.16
CA PRO A 110 -10.38 -19.30 14.99
C PRO A 110 -8.94 -19.52 14.50
N LEU A 111 -8.65 -19.24 13.23
CA LEU A 111 -7.31 -19.33 12.65
C LEU A 111 -6.36 -18.23 13.17
N CYS A 112 -6.90 -17.19 13.80
CA CYS A 112 -6.12 -16.11 14.40
C CYS A 112 -5.80 -16.33 15.88
N SER A 113 -6.10 -17.52 16.41
CA SER A 113 -5.60 -17.96 17.71
C SER A 113 -4.09 -18.09 17.71
N ARG A 114 -3.45 -17.86 18.87
CA ARG A 114 -1.98 -17.89 19.01
C ARG A 114 -1.33 -19.17 18.49
N ASP A 115 -2.00 -20.32 18.65
CA ASP A 115 -1.47 -21.62 18.23
C ASP A 115 -1.49 -21.81 16.70
N LEU A 116 -2.31 -21.02 16.00
CA LEU A 116 -2.54 -21.11 14.56
C LEU A 116 -2.09 -19.84 13.83
N CYS A 117 -1.38 -18.93 14.48
CA CYS A 117 -1.00 -17.63 13.96
C CYS A 117 0.48 -17.28 14.12
N GLN A 118 1.07 -16.69 13.08
CA GLN A 118 2.44 -16.17 13.03
C GLN A 118 2.53 -14.69 13.43
N SER A 119 1.62 -13.83 12.95
CA SER A 119 1.65 -12.37 13.18
C SER A 119 0.25 -11.74 13.11
N ASN A 120 0.06 -10.56 13.70
CA ASN A 120 -1.25 -9.88 13.81
C ASN A 120 -2.37 -10.78 14.37
N CYS A 121 -2.01 -11.68 15.30
CA CYS A 121 -2.95 -12.63 15.89
C CYS A 121 -4.13 -11.92 16.55
N GLY A 122 -5.29 -12.56 16.52
CA GLY A 122 -6.56 -12.03 17.03
C GLY A 122 -6.50 -11.62 18.50
N PRO A 123 -7.53 -10.95 19.03
CA PRO A 123 -7.47 -10.38 20.36
C PRO A 123 -7.09 -11.46 21.35
N ALA A 124 -6.04 -11.18 22.12
CA ALA A 124 -5.52 -12.07 23.14
C ALA A 124 -6.65 -12.34 24.14
N GLN A 125 -7.34 -13.47 23.97
CA GLN A 125 -8.15 -14.00 25.04
C GLN A 125 -7.23 -14.24 26.22
N CYS A 126 -7.64 -13.76 27.39
CA CYS A 126 -6.81 -13.75 28.58
C CYS A 126 -7.63 -14.18 29.79
N GLY A 127 -6.94 -14.59 30.85
CA GLY A 127 -7.60 -14.97 32.09
C GLY A 127 -8.19 -16.37 32.07
N VAL A 128 -9.15 -16.64 32.96
CA VAL A 128 -9.58 -18.02 33.31
C VAL A 128 -10.19 -18.78 32.14
N ASP A 129 -10.97 -18.09 31.30
CA ASP A 129 -11.61 -18.69 30.12
C ASP A 129 -10.57 -19.01 29.02
N ALA A 130 -9.36 -18.45 29.15
CA ALA A 130 -8.21 -18.69 28.28
C ALA A 130 -7.10 -19.50 28.99
N ARG A 131 -7.44 -20.36 29.97
CA ARG A 131 -6.47 -21.19 30.74
C ARG A 131 -5.37 -20.37 31.43
N GLY A 132 -5.69 -19.14 31.82
CA GLY A 132 -4.74 -18.21 32.45
C GLY A 132 -3.78 -17.54 31.47
N ALA A 133 -4.08 -17.54 30.16
CA ALA A 133 -3.24 -16.87 29.17
C ALA A 133 -3.06 -15.37 29.50
N PRO A 134 -1.81 -14.84 29.47
CA PRO A 134 -1.56 -13.43 29.68
C PRO A 134 -1.79 -12.63 28.40
N CYS A 135 -2.06 -11.34 28.57
CA CYS A 135 -2.02 -10.40 27.45
C CYS A 135 -0.61 -10.24 26.91
N VAL A 136 -0.49 -10.20 25.58
CA VAL A 136 0.80 -10.00 24.90
C VAL A 136 1.11 -8.50 24.94
N ASN A 137 2.31 -8.17 25.44
CA ASN A 137 2.84 -6.83 25.76
C ASN A 137 2.64 -6.35 27.21
N ARG A 138 3.69 -5.78 27.82
CA ARG A 138 3.72 -5.29 29.22
C ARG A 138 2.79 -4.08 29.49
N ILE A 139 2.10 -3.59 28.47
CA ILE A 139 1.21 -2.43 28.54
C ILE A 139 -0.28 -2.83 28.46
N HIS A 140 -0.61 -4.11 28.54
CA HIS A 140 -1.99 -4.57 28.43
C HIS A 140 -2.50 -5.21 29.74
N CYS A 141 -3.75 -4.94 30.11
CA CYS A 141 -4.49 -5.63 31.17
C CYS A 141 -5.46 -6.67 30.58
N CYS A 142 -5.89 -7.63 31.39
CA CYS A 142 -6.98 -8.53 31.05
C CYS A 142 -8.30 -8.07 31.65
N THR A 143 -9.30 -7.78 30.82
CA THR A 143 -10.67 -7.43 31.27
C THR A 143 -11.41 -8.64 31.86
N ILE A 144 -12.48 -8.40 32.64
CA ILE A 144 -13.38 -9.46 33.11
C ILE A 144 -14.00 -10.25 31.94
N GLY A 145 -14.22 -9.60 30.80
CA GLY A 145 -14.69 -10.26 29.57
C GLY A 145 -13.62 -11.07 28.83
N GLY A 146 -12.50 -11.39 29.49
CA GLY A 146 -11.43 -12.21 28.92
C GLY A 146 -10.72 -11.58 27.72
N SER A 147 -10.76 -10.26 27.59
CA SER A 147 -10.16 -9.52 26.48
C SER A 147 -9.03 -8.60 26.95
N CYS A 148 -7.95 -8.51 26.17
CA CYS A 148 -6.85 -7.59 26.47
C CYS A 148 -7.16 -6.14 26.10
N ALA A 149 -6.76 -5.20 26.96
CA ALA A 149 -6.89 -3.77 26.75
C ALA A 149 -5.62 -3.02 27.17
N VAL A 150 -5.37 -1.84 26.61
CA VAL A 150 -4.22 -0.99 27.02
C VAL A 150 -4.40 -0.46 28.45
N TYR A 151 -3.33 -0.43 29.26
CA TYR A 151 -3.39 -0.09 30.69
C TYR A 151 -3.94 1.32 30.99
N THR A 152 -3.87 2.23 30.02
CA THR A 152 -4.44 3.58 30.10
C THR A 152 -5.97 3.60 29.95
N SER A 153 -6.56 2.48 29.56
CA SER A 153 -8.00 2.35 29.35
C SER A 153 -8.73 2.19 30.70
N PRO A 154 -9.90 2.84 30.90
CA PRO A 154 -10.65 2.75 32.16
C PRO A 154 -11.13 1.33 32.47
N ILE A 155 -11.26 0.46 31.47
CA ILE A 155 -11.58 -0.98 31.64
C ILE A 155 -10.43 -1.78 32.27
N CYS A 156 -9.23 -1.20 32.39
CA CYS A 156 -8.10 -1.78 33.11
C CYS A 156 -8.09 -1.48 34.61
N MET A 157 -9.12 -0.81 35.13
CA MET A 157 -9.30 -0.55 36.56
C MET A 157 -10.32 -1.52 37.16
N PRO A 158 -10.20 -1.86 38.46
CA PRO A 158 -11.28 -2.53 39.18
C PRO A 158 -12.59 -1.72 39.11
N PRO A 159 -13.77 -2.35 38.97
CA PRO A 159 -14.01 -3.79 38.95
C PRO A 159 -13.93 -4.44 37.56
N PHE A 160 -13.52 -3.74 36.51
CA PHE A 160 -13.69 -4.20 35.12
C PHE A 160 -12.54 -5.08 34.59
N CYS A 161 -11.50 -5.26 35.41
CA CYS A 161 -10.31 -6.01 35.08
C CYS A 161 -10.13 -7.26 35.95
N GLN A 162 -9.68 -8.35 35.32
CA GLN A 162 -9.45 -9.67 35.92
C GLN A 162 -8.02 -9.87 36.39
N SER A 163 -7.01 -9.45 35.60
CA SER A 163 -5.59 -9.59 35.94
C SER A 163 -4.73 -8.52 35.27
N GLN A 164 -3.56 -8.22 35.85
CA GLN A 164 -2.69 -7.11 35.43
C GLN A 164 -3.42 -5.76 35.43
N CYS A 165 -4.30 -5.56 36.42
CA CYS A 165 -5.10 -4.36 36.55
C CYS A 165 -4.26 -3.17 37.01
N TYR A 166 -4.56 -2.00 36.46
CA TYR A 166 -3.93 -0.76 36.87
C TYR A 166 -4.62 -0.26 38.14
N PHE A 167 -4.00 -0.55 39.29
CA PHE A 167 -4.29 0.14 40.53
C PHE A 167 -3.54 1.46 40.46
N GLY A 168 -4.21 2.55 40.07
CA GLY A 168 -3.60 3.89 40.08
C GLY A 168 -2.87 4.10 41.40
N GLN A 169 -1.64 4.62 41.35
CA GLN A 169 -0.62 4.71 42.41
C GLN A 169 -1.14 5.11 43.82
N LYS A 170 -1.90 4.25 44.50
CA LYS A 170 -2.37 4.46 45.88
C LYS A 170 -2.20 3.23 46.76
N GLU A 171 -1.85 2.07 46.21
CA GLU A 171 -1.62 0.86 47.03
C GLU A 171 -0.16 0.69 47.49
N SER A 172 0.83 1.34 46.83
CA SER A 172 2.23 1.31 47.31
C SER A 172 2.44 2.07 48.62
N ALA A 173 1.52 2.96 49.01
CA ALA A 173 1.57 3.65 50.30
C ALA A 173 1.20 2.71 51.48
N ARG A 174 0.40 1.66 51.24
CA ARG A 174 -0.06 0.75 52.30
C ARG A 174 1.02 -0.27 52.68
N ILE A 175 1.80 -0.72 51.71
CA ILE A 175 2.94 -1.63 51.93
C ILE A 175 4.15 -0.88 52.51
N SER A 176 4.36 0.40 52.15
CA SER A 176 5.38 1.24 52.79
C SER A 176 5.02 1.67 54.22
N MET A 177 3.74 1.87 54.56
CA MET A 177 3.34 2.13 55.95
C MET A 177 3.48 0.90 56.86
N LEU A 178 3.21 -0.31 56.37
CA LEU A 178 3.38 -1.54 57.16
C LEU A 178 4.85 -1.89 57.45
N LYS A 179 5.79 -1.39 56.64
CA LYS A 179 7.24 -1.52 56.87
C LYS A 179 7.84 -0.46 57.80
N ALA A 180 7.06 0.52 58.26
CA ALA A 180 7.50 1.57 59.18
C ALA A 180 7.03 1.33 60.64
N ILE A 181 6.24 0.27 60.88
CA ILE A 181 5.69 -0.11 62.20
C ILE A 181 6.18 -1.52 62.60
N GLY A 182 7.23 -2.02 61.96
CA GLY A 182 7.88 -3.30 62.27
C GLY A 182 9.38 -3.12 62.34
#